data_AF-A0A2W6DNW4-F1
#
_entry.id   AF-A0A2W6DNW4-F1
#
_cell.length_a   1.000
_cell.length_b   1.000
_cell.length_c   1.000
_cell.angle_alpha   90.00
_cell.angle_beta   90.00
_cell.angle_gamma   90.00
#
_symmetry.space_group_name_H-M   'P 1'
#
loop_
_entity.id
_entity.type
_entity.pdbx_description
1 polymer ?
#
loop_
_entity_poly.entity_id
_entity_poly.type
_entity_poly.pdbx_seq_one_letter_code
_entity_poly.pdbx_strand_id
1 'polypeptide(L)'
;MAAARRITAKTRIFQLKIQLTGIRPPAWRRVLVPGEIDLGELHDVIQTAFGWTNSHLHQFEIGTSRYGTPDPDWGMDDMADESRAKLFRVVSEGDRLRYSYDFG
;
A
#
# COMPACT_ATOMS: atom_id res chain seq x y z
N MET A 1 12.12 -32.26 -17.44
CA MET A 1 12.43 -30.82 -17.63
C MET A 1 11.44 -30.02 -16.80
N ALA A 2 11.89 -29.24 -15.82
CA ALA A 2 11.03 -28.26 -15.16
C ALA A 2 10.88 -27.05 -16.08
N ALA A 3 9.65 -26.63 -16.38
CA ALA A 3 9.41 -25.42 -17.13
C ALA A 3 9.95 -24.22 -16.34
N ALA A 4 10.77 -23.37 -16.99
CA ALA A 4 11.23 -22.13 -16.37
C ALA A 4 10.02 -21.26 -16.02
N ARG A 5 9.90 -20.84 -14.76
CA ARG A 5 8.79 -20.02 -14.30
C ARG A 5 8.90 -18.63 -14.95
N ARG A 6 7.90 -18.25 -15.73
CA ARG A 6 7.83 -16.92 -16.35
C ARG A 6 7.64 -15.85 -15.26
N ILE A 7 8.57 -14.89 -15.18
CA ILE A 7 8.45 -13.75 -14.25
C ILE A 7 7.43 -12.77 -14.82
N THR A 8 6.42 -12.44 -14.04
CA THR A 8 5.37 -11.45 -14.37
C THR A 8 5.31 -10.37 -13.29
N ALA A 9 4.57 -9.27 -13.51
CA ALA A 9 4.38 -8.23 -12.49
C ALA A 9 3.77 -8.79 -11.18
N LYS A 10 2.85 -9.75 -11.30
CA LYS A 10 2.26 -10.48 -10.17
C LYS A 10 3.31 -11.18 -9.31
N THR A 11 4.18 -11.95 -9.96
CA THR A 11 5.20 -12.77 -9.29
C THR A 11 6.48 -12.00 -8.98
N ARG A 12 6.55 -10.70 -9.28
CA ARG A 12 7.69 -9.84 -8.95
C ARG A 12 7.63 -9.44 -7.47
N ILE A 13 8.80 -9.27 -6.88
CA ILE A 13 8.94 -8.66 -5.56
C ILE A 13 9.14 -7.16 -5.76
N PHE A 14 8.31 -6.36 -5.09
CA PHE A 14 8.43 -4.91 -5.05
C PHE A 14 9.27 -4.53 -3.84
N GLN A 15 10.27 -3.67 -4.06
CA GLN A 15 11.03 -3.05 -2.99
C GLN A 15 10.50 -1.65 -2.74
N LEU A 16 9.79 -1.48 -1.63
CA LEU A 16 9.19 -0.19 -1.27
C LEU A 16 10.07 0.52 -0.25
N LYS A 17 10.29 1.82 -0.46
CA LYS A 17 10.80 2.73 0.57
C LYS A 17 9.62 3.51 1.13
N ILE A 18 9.30 3.30 2.40
CA ILE A 18 8.22 3.99 3.11
C ILE A 18 8.85 5.03 4.01
N GLN A 19 8.46 6.30 3.89
CA GLN A 19 9.08 7.41 4.63
C GLN A 19 7.99 8.31 5.23
N LEU A 20 8.14 8.67 6.50
CA LEU A 20 7.27 9.66 7.14
C LEU A 20 7.58 11.06 6.60
N THR A 21 6.54 11.78 6.20
CA THR A 21 6.64 13.15 5.71
C THR A 21 6.72 14.14 6.87
N GLY A 22 7.52 15.20 6.72
CA GLY A 22 7.56 16.32 7.67
C GLY A 22 8.46 16.14 8.91
N ILE A 23 9.09 14.98 9.09
CA ILE A 23 9.91 14.68 10.29
C ILE A 23 11.42 14.80 10.00
N ARG A 24 12.18 15.30 10.97
CA ARG A 24 13.66 15.35 10.94
C ARG A 24 14.26 14.79 12.25
N PRO A 25 15.24 13.87 12.19
CA PRO A 25 15.78 13.23 10.97
C PRO A 25 14.73 12.34 10.28
N PRO A 26 14.86 12.08 8.96
CA PRO A 26 13.87 11.28 8.24
C PRO A 26 13.72 9.87 8.82
N ALA A 27 12.51 9.51 9.23
CA ALA A 27 12.16 8.15 9.62
C ALA A 27 11.63 7.38 8.40
N TRP A 28 12.24 6.25 8.08
CA TRP A 28 11.85 5.41 6.94
C TRP A 28 12.07 3.92 7.19
N ARG A 29 11.43 3.09 6.37
CA ARG A 29 11.56 1.63 6.32
C ARG A 29 11.68 1.18 4.86
N ARG A 30 12.36 0.05 4.64
CA ARG A 30 12.40 -0.62 3.34
C ARG A 30 11.88 -2.03 3.50
N VAL A 31 10.89 -2.38 2.68
CA VAL A 31 10.21 -3.67 2.74
C VAL A 31 10.21 -4.32 1.36
N LEU A 32 10.19 -5.65 1.37
CA LEU A 32 10.03 -6.48 0.18
C LEU A 32 8.66 -7.15 0.25
N VAL A 33 7.81 -6.89 -0.73
CA VAL A 33 6.44 -7.43 -0.78
C VAL A 33 6.17 -8.07 -2.15
N PRO A 34 5.35 -9.12 -2.23
CA PRO A 34 4.94 -9.65 -3.52
C PRO A 34 4.06 -8.63 -4.25
N GLY A 35 4.15 -8.56 -5.58
CA GLY A 35 3.28 -7.69 -6.37
C GLY A 35 1.79 -8.00 -6.19
N GLU A 36 1.46 -9.25 -5.88
CA GLU A 36 0.10 -9.73 -5.58
C GLU A 36 -0.45 -9.33 -4.21
N ILE A 37 0.33 -8.61 -3.38
CA ILE A 37 -0.22 -7.99 -2.17
C ILE A 37 -1.30 -6.99 -2.57
N ASP A 38 -2.42 -6.93 -1.86
CA ASP A 38 -3.35 -5.80 -1.98
C ASP A 38 -2.98 -4.64 -1.06
N LEU A 39 -3.70 -3.52 -1.19
CA LEU A 39 -3.39 -2.32 -0.42
C LEU A 39 -3.74 -2.47 1.07
N GLY A 40 -4.72 -3.31 1.44
CA GLY A 40 -5.02 -3.63 2.84
C GLY A 40 -3.91 -4.46 3.48
N GLU A 41 -3.43 -5.49 2.79
CA GLU A 41 -2.25 -6.25 3.23
C GLU A 41 -0.99 -5.36 3.30
N LEU A 42 -0.83 -4.39 2.37
CA LEU A 42 0.26 -3.41 2.43
C LEU A 42 0.12 -2.48 3.65
N HIS A 43 -1.10 -2.10 4.03
CA HIS A 43 -1.36 -1.36 5.26
C HIS A 43 -0.83 -2.13 6.48
N ASP A 44 -1.11 -3.43 6.61
CA ASP A 44 -0.61 -4.26 7.72
C ASP A 44 0.93 -4.30 7.77
N VAL A 45 1.57 -4.36 6.60
CA VAL A 45 3.03 -4.29 6.49
C VAL A 45 3.54 -2.93 6.99
N ILE A 46 2.88 -1.82 6.65
CA ILE A 46 3.25 -0.48 7.12
C ILE A 46 3.09 -0.40 8.64
N GLN A 47 1.95 -0.83 9.19
CA GLN A 47 1.69 -0.84 10.64
C GLN A 47 2.80 -1.58 11.38
N THR A 48 3.12 -2.80 10.93
CA THR A 48 4.17 -3.63 11.52
C THR A 48 5.55 -2.99 11.40
N ALA A 49 5.88 -2.42 10.24
CA ALA A 49 7.20 -1.82 10.00
C ALA A 49 7.47 -0.58 10.88
N PHE A 50 6.42 0.17 11.25
CA PHE A 50 6.52 1.36 12.09
C PHE A 50 6.17 1.10 13.57
N GLY A 51 5.71 -0.11 13.91
CA GLY A 51 5.31 -0.46 15.28
C GLY A 51 4.01 0.22 15.71
N TRP A 52 3.11 0.47 14.75
CA TRP A 52 1.78 1.02 14.99
C TRP A 52 0.75 -0.09 15.20
N THR A 53 -0.42 0.29 15.71
CA THR A 53 -1.41 -0.64 16.30
C THR A 53 -2.72 -0.73 15.51
N ASN A 54 -2.79 -0.17 14.30
CA ASN A 54 -3.99 -0.15 13.47
C ASN A 54 -5.24 0.34 14.23
N SER A 55 -5.12 1.47 14.92
CA SER A 55 -6.14 2.02 15.81
C SER A 55 -6.94 3.16 15.19
N HIS A 56 -6.56 3.62 14.00
CA HIS A 56 -7.16 4.75 13.30
C HIS A 56 -7.41 4.43 11.83
N LEU A 57 -8.25 5.25 11.20
CA LEU A 57 -8.50 5.18 9.77
C LEU A 57 -7.23 5.46 8.95
N HIS A 58 -7.21 4.90 7.75
CA HIS A 58 -6.16 5.12 6.76
C HIS A 58 -6.73 5.22 5.35
N GLN A 59 -5.90 5.75 4.45
CA GLN A 59 -6.14 5.68 3.01
C GLN A 59 -4.84 5.68 2.22
N PHE A 60 -4.93 5.18 0.99
CA PHE A 60 -3.92 5.34 -0.05
C PHE A 60 -4.41 6.31 -1.14
N GLU A 61 -3.53 7.20 -1.60
CA GLU A 61 -3.75 8.01 -2.79
C GLU A 61 -2.72 7.62 -3.87
N ILE A 62 -3.22 7.21 -5.04
CA ILE A 62 -2.41 6.79 -6.19
C ILE A 62 -2.98 7.48 -7.42
N GLY A 63 -2.23 8.45 -7.97
CA GLY A 63 -2.74 9.33 -9.02
C GLY A 63 -3.96 10.11 -8.53
N THR A 64 -5.10 9.94 -9.20
CA THR A 64 -6.38 10.56 -8.84
C THR A 64 -7.30 9.62 -8.03
N SER A 65 -6.86 8.39 -7.77
CA SER A 65 -7.66 7.37 -7.09
C SER A 65 -7.33 7.31 -5.59
N ARG A 66 -8.38 7.14 -4.77
CA ARG A 66 -8.27 6.88 -3.34
C ARG A 66 -8.68 5.45 -3.04
N TYR A 67 -7.97 4.81 -2.12
CA TYR A 67 -8.25 3.46 -1.66
C TYR A 67 -8.29 3.41 -0.14
N GLY A 68 -9.20 2.62 0.40
CA GLY A 68 -9.32 2.38 1.84
C GLY A 68 -10.36 1.30 2.12
N THR A 69 -10.70 1.12 3.39
CA THR A 69 -11.75 0.19 3.82
C THR A 69 -13.13 0.73 3.45
N PRO A 70 -13.93 0.00 2.64
CA PRO A 70 -15.29 0.44 2.31
C PRO A 70 -16.14 0.59 3.57
N ASP A 71 -16.75 1.75 3.75
CA ASP A 71 -17.68 2.01 4.84
C ASP A 71 -19.02 2.55 4.28
N PRO A 72 -20.11 1.76 4.39
CA PRO A 72 -21.44 2.15 3.90
C PRO A 72 -22.01 3.40 4.57
N ASP A 73 -21.62 3.68 5.81
CA ASP A 73 -22.18 4.77 6.61
C ASP A 73 -21.46 6.10 6.37
N TRP A 74 -20.25 6.07 5.81
CA TRP A 74 -19.39 7.25 5.62
C TRP A 74 -19.40 7.84 4.22
N GLY A 75 -20.30 7.39 3.33
CA GLY A 75 -20.52 8.02 2.03
C GLY A 75 -19.27 8.10 1.16
N MET A 76 -18.41 7.08 1.22
CA MET A 76 -17.16 7.03 0.46
C MET A 76 -17.39 6.51 -0.96
N ASP A 77 -18.35 7.09 -1.69
CA ASP A 77 -18.74 6.64 -3.04
C ASP A 77 -17.59 6.72 -4.05
N ASP A 78 -16.63 7.62 -3.83
CA ASP A 78 -15.45 7.82 -4.67
C ASP A 78 -14.20 7.04 -4.19
N MET A 79 -14.33 6.20 -3.17
CA MET A 79 -13.20 5.40 -2.64
C MET A 79 -13.25 3.97 -3.16
N ALA A 80 -12.13 3.51 -3.72
CA ALA A 80 -11.99 2.12 -4.15
C ALA A 80 -11.62 1.20 -2.98
N ASP A 81 -12.14 -0.02 -3.01
CA ASP A 81 -11.85 -1.07 -2.03
C ASP A 81 -10.37 -1.49 -2.09
N GLU A 82 -9.63 -1.26 -1.00
CA GLU A 82 -8.22 -1.57 -0.91
C GLU A 82 -7.90 -3.06 -1.01
N SER A 83 -8.81 -3.94 -0.54
CA SER A 83 -8.64 -5.40 -0.58
C SER A 83 -8.67 -5.95 -2.02
N ARG A 84 -9.22 -5.16 -2.96
CA ARG A 84 -9.30 -5.49 -4.38
C ARG A 84 -8.17 -4.88 -5.20
N ALA A 85 -7.44 -3.92 -4.63
CA ALA A 85 -6.39 -3.16 -5.31
C ALA A 85 -5.02 -3.84 -5.15
N LYS A 86 -4.69 -4.76 -6.07
CA LYS A 86 -3.40 -5.45 -6.07
C LYS A 86 -2.27 -4.49 -6.46
N LEU A 87 -1.17 -4.49 -5.71
CA LEU A 87 -0.06 -3.54 -5.86
C LEU A 87 0.47 -3.49 -7.31
N PHE A 88 0.69 -4.66 -7.92
CA PHE A 88 1.18 -4.75 -9.30
C PHE A 88 0.25 -4.12 -10.36
N ARG A 89 -1.02 -3.85 -10.03
CA ARG A 89 -2.01 -3.21 -10.92
C ARG A 89 -2.06 -1.70 -10.75
N VAL A 90 -1.71 -1.20 -9.58
CA VAL A 90 -1.89 0.22 -9.23
C VAL A 90 -0.59 1.01 -9.27
N VAL A 91 0.57 0.34 -9.21
CA VAL A 91 1.88 1.00 -9.33
C VAL A 91 2.86 0.24 -10.20
N SER A 92 3.79 0.98 -10.79
CA SER A 92 4.98 0.51 -11.50
C SER A 92 6.26 0.95 -10.78
N GLU A 93 7.40 0.44 -11.24
CA GLU A 93 8.71 0.87 -10.73
C GLU A 93 8.91 2.38 -10.96
N GLY A 94 9.33 3.09 -9.92
CA GLY A 94 9.53 4.55 -9.94
C GLY A 94 8.31 5.36 -9.46
N ASP A 95 7.14 4.74 -9.39
CA ASP A 95 5.93 5.41 -8.91
C ASP A 95 6.01 5.73 -7.41
N ARG A 96 5.18 6.69 -7.00
CA ARG A 96 4.97 7.06 -5.61
C ARG A 96 3.49 7.00 -5.29
N LEU A 97 3.19 6.52 -4.09
CA LEU A 97 1.87 6.57 -3.49
C LEU A 97 1.95 7.36 -2.18
N ARG A 98 0.85 7.99 -1.79
CA ARG A 98 0.69 8.58 -0.46
C ARG A 98 -0.12 7.61 0.39
N TYR A 99 0.35 7.38 1.60
CA TYR A 99 -0.38 6.66 2.64
C TYR A 99 -0.60 7.63 3.79
N SER A 100 -1.86 7.84 4.15
CA SER A 100 -2.27 8.66 5.27
C SER A 100 -2.86 7.72 6.33
N TYR A 101 -2.45 7.90 7.58
CA TYR A 101 -2.92 7.14 8.73
C TYR A 101 -3.16 8.12 9.86
N ASP A 102 -4.31 7.95 10.51
CA ASP A 102 -4.87 8.89 11.47
C ASP A 102 -5.36 10.19 10.80
N PHE A 103 -6.67 10.46 10.91
CA PHE A 103 -7.33 11.66 10.36
C PHE A 103 -7.75 12.65 11.46
N GLY A 104 -7.38 12.39 12.73
CA GLY A 104 -7.64 13.25 13.88
C GLY A 104 -6.64 14.38 14.05
#